data_AF-A0A814HG13-F1
#
_entry.id   AF-A0A814HG13-F1
#
_cell.length_a   1.000
_cell.length_b   1.000
_cell.length_c   1.000
_cell.angle_alpha   90.00
_cell.angle_beta   90.00
_cell.angle_gamma   90.00
#
_symmetry.space_group_name_H-M   'P 1'
#
loop_
_entity.id
_entity.type
_entity.pdbx_description
1 polymer ?
#
loop_
_entity_poly.entity_id
_entity_poly.type
_entity_poly.pdbx_seq_one_letter_code
_entity_poly.pdbx_strand_id
1 'polypeptide(L)'
;MASYDEDIDTIPRKLSFIGSSPEDQMAAGAQLIVDYHPSSSPPIASQSINSDENNPKIFQIRKIYKNLIVISVAFTFMLTAYTSILSLQSSLNVKNNIGVNSLFIIYAGTIFSAIFFTGSIIDIFGHKWTMIIGLFAYLLYTLANFYPTPALLYTSAGLVGLGAAPLWTAEALYVNRIGRYHAQHKRQLAETSVTLFFGIFSTFQGTSAVWGNLISYFVLNQSNNPQKVNCGIYFDPKTVKPMNHSGGNDVDEATRYLLFGIFSGITVLSMVLLFLMLNHIQLAKKQSIRQSMKKSVDVLLSMIQCKHIDQIFLIPITIWTLVQSTFLTAQFTRV
;
A
#
# COMPACT_ATOMS: atom_id res chain seq x y z
N MET A 1 -42.71 46.70 42.78
CA MET A 1 -43.40 45.94 43.84
C MET A 1 -44.48 45.10 43.15
N ALA A 2 -44.30 43.77 43.10
CA ALA A 2 -45.27 42.74 42.64
C ALA A 2 -45.86 42.88 41.19
N SER A 3 -46.23 41.81 40.46
CA SER A 3 -46.00 40.36 40.61
C SER A 3 -46.21 39.63 39.26
N TYR A 4 -45.47 38.53 39.03
CA TYR A 4 -45.91 37.17 38.61
C TYR A 4 -47.18 37.03 37.71
N ASP A 5 -47.07 36.46 36.49
CA ASP A 5 -47.15 35.01 36.10
C ASP A 5 -48.61 34.55 35.86
N GLU A 6 -48.96 33.41 35.23
CA GLU A 6 -48.23 32.44 34.36
C GLU A 6 -48.45 32.80 32.84
N ASP A 7 -48.50 32.00 31.75
CA ASP A 7 -48.29 30.58 31.33
C ASP A 7 -48.16 30.60 29.75
N ILE A 8 -47.97 29.58 28.87
CA ILE A 8 -47.75 28.11 28.89
C ILE A 8 -47.00 27.68 27.57
N ASP A 9 -46.67 26.39 27.41
CA ASP A 9 -46.13 25.70 26.21
C ASP A 9 -46.87 25.94 24.86
N THR A 10 -46.22 25.87 23.68
CA THR A 10 -45.94 24.58 23.01
C THR A 10 -45.02 24.62 21.76
N ILE A 11 -44.45 23.44 21.45
CA ILE A 11 -43.47 23.09 20.40
C ILE A 11 -44.03 23.13 18.96
N PRO A 12 -43.26 23.61 17.95
CA PRO A 12 -43.45 23.27 16.53
C PRO A 12 -42.49 22.17 16.01
N ARG A 13 -42.93 21.37 15.02
CA ARG A 13 -42.16 20.27 14.41
C ARG A 13 -41.61 20.60 13.01
N LYS A 14 -40.46 19.97 12.70
CA LYS A 14 -39.89 19.59 11.39
C LYS A 14 -40.61 19.96 10.07
N LEU A 15 -39.78 20.44 9.13
CA LEU A 15 -39.75 20.18 7.67
C LEU A 15 -40.95 20.59 6.79
N SER A 16 -40.69 21.51 5.86
CA SER A 16 -41.19 21.47 4.48
C SER A 16 -40.18 22.10 3.51
N PHE A 17 -39.73 21.35 2.50
CA PHE A 17 -38.82 21.84 1.44
C PHE A 17 -39.03 21.01 0.15
N ILE A 18 -40.08 21.33 -0.62
CA ILE A 18 -40.26 20.89 -2.01
C ILE A 18 -40.96 22.02 -2.79
N GLY A 19 -40.37 22.46 -3.90
CA GLY A 19 -41.12 23.01 -5.06
C GLY A 19 -41.03 24.51 -5.34
N SER A 20 -40.02 24.94 -6.10
CA SER A 20 -40.12 26.07 -7.06
C SER A 20 -39.03 25.99 -8.15
N SER A 21 -39.24 26.74 -9.24
CA SER A 21 -38.63 26.72 -10.59
C SER A 21 -37.09 26.59 -10.73
N PRO A 22 -36.55 26.13 -11.88
CA PRO A 22 -35.09 26.08 -12.13
C PRO A 22 -34.40 27.44 -12.37
N GLU A 23 -35.13 28.52 -12.62
CA GLU A 23 -34.54 29.80 -13.09
C GLU A 23 -33.90 30.64 -11.97
N ASP A 24 -34.32 30.48 -10.71
CA ASP A 24 -33.80 31.24 -9.57
C ASP A 24 -32.33 30.91 -9.21
N GLN A 25 -31.80 29.79 -9.71
CA GLN A 25 -30.46 29.32 -9.33
C GLN A 25 -29.29 30.08 -9.97
N MET A 26 -29.53 30.90 -11.01
CA MET A 26 -28.47 31.65 -11.68
C MET A 26 -28.29 33.10 -11.16
N ALA A 27 -29.22 33.62 -10.36
CA ALA A 27 -29.13 34.97 -9.79
C ALA A 27 -28.37 35.05 -8.45
N ALA A 28 -28.30 33.94 -7.69
CA ALA A 28 -27.69 33.90 -6.36
C ALA A 28 -26.14 33.82 -6.34
N GLY A 29 -25.48 33.89 -7.50
CA GLY A 29 -24.04 33.64 -7.63
C GLY A 29 -23.10 34.78 -7.24
N ALA A 30 -23.60 35.95 -6.80
CA ALA A 30 -22.80 37.17 -6.79
C ALA A 30 -23.05 38.17 -5.63
N GLN A 31 -23.32 37.71 -4.39
CA GLN A 31 -23.17 38.57 -3.18
C GLN A 31 -23.14 37.80 -1.85
N LEU A 32 -22.01 37.16 -1.53
CA LEU A 32 -21.65 36.77 -0.16
C LEU A 32 -20.13 36.95 0.08
N ILE A 33 -19.69 38.22 0.12
CA ILE A 33 -18.40 38.57 0.72
C ILE A 33 -18.62 38.54 2.23
N VAL A 34 -18.08 37.51 2.89
CA VAL A 34 -18.02 37.47 4.36
C VAL A 34 -16.74 38.19 4.78
N ASP A 35 -16.87 39.40 5.33
CA ASP A 35 -15.75 40.18 5.83
C ASP A 35 -15.11 39.49 7.05
N TYR A 36 -14.06 38.69 6.79
CA TYR A 36 -13.29 38.03 7.84
C TYR A 36 -12.41 39.03 8.58
N HIS A 37 -12.97 39.62 9.62
CA HIS A 37 -12.22 40.42 10.59
C HIS A 37 -11.21 39.50 11.32
N PRO A 38 -9.89 39.78 11.32
CA PRO A 38 -8.87 38.86 11.84
C PRO A 38 -8.74 38.93 13.38
N SER A 39 -9.80 38.57 14.09
CA SER A 39 -9.77 38.37 15.55
C SER A 39 -9.18 37.01 15.90
N SER A 40 -7.97 37.02 16.48
CA SER A 40 -7.21 35.84 16.94
C SER A 40 -7.09 34.71 15.90
N SER A 41 -5.95 34.65 15.21
CA SER A 41 -5.55 33.43 14.52
C SER A 41 -5.62 32.23 15.49
N PRO A 42 -6.11 31.06 15.05
CA PRO A 42 -5.98 29.84 15.85
C PRO A 42 -4.48 29.65 16.14
N PRO A 43 -4.09 29.23 17.36
CA PRO A 43 -2.71 29.26 17.79
C PRO A 43 -1.87 28.45 16.81
N ILE A 44 -1.07 29.16 16.01
CA ILE A 44 -0.09 28.54 15.12
C ILE A 44 0.78 27.71 16.06
N ALA A 45 0.75 26.40 15.88
CA ALA A 45 1.62 25.47 16.60
C ALA A 45 3.05 25.57 16.05
N SER A 46 3.58 26.80 16.07
CA SER A 46 5.01 27.07 16.16
C SER A 46 5.47 26.46 17.48
N GLN A 47 5.72 25.16 17.43
CA GLN A 47 6.74 24.55 18.26
C GLN A 47 7.98 25.41 18.02
N SER A 48 8.26 26.29 18.97
CA SER A 48 9.56 26.91 19.12
C SER A 48 10.53 25.74 19.31
N ILE A 49 11.17 25.34 18.21
CA ILE A 49 12.25 24.38 18.27
C ILE A 49 13.34 25.10 19.04
N ASN A 50 13.39 24.84 20.35
CA ASN A 50 14.46 25.30 21.20
C ASN A 50 15.76 24.88 20.51
N SER A 51 16.63 25.85 20.27
CA SER A 51 17.98 25.57 19.80
C SER A 51 18.65 24.61 20.78
N ASP A 52 19.53 23.77 20.24
CA ASP A 52 20.48 22.96 21.00
C ASP A 52 19.92 21.75 21.76
N GLU A 53 19.16 20.90 21.05
CA GLU A 53 19.62 19.50 20.88
C GLU A 53 19.17 18.85 19.56
N ASN A 54 20.09 18.11 18.91
CA ASN A 54 19.83 17.15 17.83
C ASN A 54 18.99 17.62 16.62
N ASN A 55 19.29 18.79 16.03
CA ASN A 55 18.70 19.19 14.74
C ASN A 55 19.06 18.16 13.62
N PRO A 56 18.10 17.41 13.06
CA PRO A 56 18.40 16.29 12.16
C PRO A 56 18.86 16.81 10.79
N LYS A 57 20.04 16.36 10.34
CA LYS A 57 20.68 16.82 9.08
C LYS A 57 19.74 16.75 7.87
N ILE A 58 19.14 17.89 7.53
CA ILE A 58 18.20 18.04 6.40
C ILE A 58 18.96 17.79 5.10
N PHE A 59 18.41 16.95 4.22
CA PHE A 59 19.00 16.69 2.91
C PHE A 59 18.91 17.92 1.99
N GLN A 60 19.92 18.15 1.16
CA GLN A 60 19.86 19.11 0.05
C GLN A 60 18.73 18.74 -0.92
N ILE A 61 18.06 19.73 -1.52
CA ILE A 61 16.90 19.53 -2.41
C ILE A 61 17.17 18.54 -3.57
N ARG A 62 18.37 18.56 -4.17
CA ARG A 62 18.79 17.58 -5.20
C ARG A 62 18.85 16.14 -4.65
N LYS A 63 19.27 15.95 -3.40
CA LYS A 63 19.31 14.64 -2.74
C LYS A 63 17.90 14.15 -2.40
N ILE A 64 16.99 15.05 -2.05
CA ILE A 64 15.56 14.75 -1.81
C ILE A 64 14.91 14.16 -3.07
N TYR A 65 14.97 14.85 -4.21
CA TYR A 65 14.40 14.32 -5.47
C TYR A 65 15.13 13.05 -5.95
N LYS A 66 16.47 12.97 -5.83
CA LYS A 66 17.22 11.74 -6.14
C LYS A 66 16.70 10.57 -5.31
N ASN A 67 16.47 10.77 -4.01
CA ASN A 67 15.94 9.72 -3.12
C ASN A 67 14.52 9.29 -3.51
N LEU A 68 13.66 10.23 -3.92
CA LEU A 68 12.30 9.92 -4.40
C LEU A 68 12.34 9.05 -5.67
N ILE A 69 13.11 9.44 -6.69
CA ILE A 69 13.21 8.65 -7.92
C ILE A 69 13.84 7.26 -7.66
N VAL A 70 14.86 7.19 -6.79
CA VAL A 70 15.50 5.91 -6.41
C VAL A 70 14.51 4.96 -5.71
N ILE A 71 13.70 5.45 -4.75
CA ILE A 71 12.74 4.58 -4.06
C ILE A 71 11.58 4.19 -4.98
N SER A 72 11.06 5.12 -5.80
CA SER A 72 10.04 4.83 -6.82
C SER A 72 10.47 3.73 -7.79
N VAL A 73 11.66 3.84 -8.39
CA VAL A 73 12.16 2.87 -9.38
C VAL A 73 12.46 1.52 -8.73
N ALA A 74 13.07 1.50 -7.54
CA ALA A 74 13.30 0.25 -6.80
C ALA A 74 11.99 -0.49 -6.49
N PHE A 75 10.98 0.20 -5.97
CA PHE A 75 9.69 -0.42 -5.64
C PHE A 75 8.92 -0.82 -6.89
N THR A 76 8.96 -0.03 -7.98
CA THR A 76 8.39 -0.43 -9.27
C THR A 76 8.99 -1.74 -9.76
N PHE A 77 10.32 -1.90 -9.74
CA PHE A 77 10.97 -3.15 -10.14
C PHE A 77 10.60 -4.34 -9.24
N MET A 78 10.59 -4.18 -7.91
CA MET A 78 10.16 -5.25 -7.00
C MET A 78 8.69 -5.64 -7.24
N LEU A 79 7.80 -4.66 -7.42
CA LEU A 79 6.40 -4.92 -7.75
C LEU A 79 6.23 -5.58 -9.12
N THR A 80 7.00 -5.20 -10.14
CA THR A 80 6.96 -5.84 -11.48
C THR A 80 7.23 -7.33 -11.39
N ALA A 81 8.20 -7.74 -10.57
CA ALA A 81 8.44 -9.14 -10.27
C ALA A 81 7.30 -9.74 -9.42
N TYR A 82 7.03 -9.16 -8.25
CA TYR A 82 6.13 -9.74 -7.26
C TYR A 82 4.67 -9.85 -7.72
N THR A 83 4.11 -8.82 -8.36
CA THR A 83 2.72 -8.85 -8.87
C THR A 83 2.53 -9.88 -9.98
N SER A 84 3.53 -10.09 -10.83
CA SER A 84 3.52 -11.19 -11.82
C SER A 84 3.52 -12.55 -11.13
N ILE A 85 4.42 -12.75 -10.17
CA ILE A 85 4.52 -14.00 -9.40
C ILE A 85 3.21 -14.30 -8.64
N LEU A 86 2.54 -13.27 -8.10
CA LEU A 86 1.21 -13.38 -7.48
C LEU A 86 0.16 -13.88 -8.49
N SER A 87 0.00 -13.19 -9.62
CA SER A 87 -0.99 -13.52 -10.65
C SER A 87 -0.79 -14.92 -11.25
N LEU A 88 0.44 -15.44 -11.21
CA LEU A 88 0.80 -16.76 -11.72
C LEU A 88 0.71 -17.88 -10.67
N GLN A 89 0.56 -17.60 -9.37
CA GLN A 89 0.55 -18.66 -8.33
C GLN A 89 -0.57 -19.68 -8.53
N SER A 90 -1.76 -19.23 -8.91
CA SER A 90 -2.93 -20.09 -9.15
C SER A 90 -2.81 -20.98 -10.40
N SER A 91 -1.86 -20.68 -11.29
CA SER A 91 -1.73 -21.33 -12.61
C SER A 91 -0.45 -22.15 -12.73
N LEU A 92 0.63 -21.77 -12.05
CA LEU A 92 1.90 -22.52 -12.02
C LEU A 92 1.96 -23.51 -10.87
N ASN A 93 1.43 -23.15 -9.69
CA ASN A 93 1.59 -23.92 -8.45
C ASN A 93 0.27 -24.59 -8.01
N VAL A 94 -0.46 -25.15 -9.00
CA VAL A 94 -1.78 -25.79 -8.85
C VAL A 94 -1.73 -27.04 -7.97
N LYS A 95 -0.65 -27.83 -8.07
CA LYS A 95 -0.48 -29.11 -7.38
C LYS A 95 -0.65 -28.91 -5.87
N ASN A 96 -1.60 -29.62 -5.26
CA ASN A 96 -1.98 -29.51 -3.85
C ASN A 96 -2.30 -28.07 -3.37
N ASN A 97 -2.72 -27.17 -4.27
CA ASN A 97 -2.97 -25.74 -4.02
C ASN A 97 -1.78 -24.98 -3.39
N ILE A 98 -0.54 -25.45 -3.58
CA ILE A 98 0.66 -24.92 -2.93
C ILE A 98 0.82 -23.41 -3.16
N GLY A 99 0.53 -22.92 -4.37
CA GLY A 99 0.59 -21.49 -4.68
C GLY A 99 -0.37 -20.66 -3.82
N VAL A 100 -1.67 -21.00 -3.84
CA VAL A 100 -2.72 -20.28 -3.10
C VAL A 100 -2.48 -20.35 -1.58
N ASN A 101 -2.05 -21.51 -1.07
CA ASN A 101 -1.69 -21.68 0.34
C ASN A 101 -0.51 -20.78 0.74
N SER A 102 0.49 -20.60 -0.14
CA SER A 102 1.61 -19.69 0.13
C SER A 102 1.16 -18.22 0.17
N LEU A 103 0.19 -17.81 -0.66
CA LEU A 103 -0.40 -16.46 -0.60
C LEU A 103 -1.11 -16.21 0.73
N PHE A 104 -1.89 -17.17 1.21
CA PHE A 104 -2.53 -17.09 2.53
C PHE A 104 -1.49 -16.89 3.65
N ILE A 105 -0.37 -17.62 3.60
CA ILE A 105 0.73 -17.48 4.57
C ILE A 105 1.36 -16.09 4.49
N ILE A 106 1.57 -15.52 3.29
CA ILE A 106 2.07 -14.14 3.14
C ILE A 106 1.11 -13.14 3.82
N TYR A 107 -0.19 -13.20 3.51
CA TYR A 107 -1.16 -12.25 4.06
C TYR A 107 -1.33 -12.39 5.58
N ALA A 108 -1.45 -13.61 6.10
CA ALA A 108 -1.51 -13.86 7.54
C ALA A 108 -0.23 -13.39 8.27
N GLY A 109 0.95 -13.68 7.70
CA GLY A 109 2.23 -13.20 8.22
C GLY A 109 2.36 -11.68 8.16
N THR A 110 1.83 -11.03 7.12
CA THR A 110 1.82 -9.56 6.97
C THR A 110 0.98 -8.91 8.07
N ILE A 111 -0.21 -9.43 8.36
CA ILE A 111 -1.07 -8.95 9.46
C ILE A 111 -0.35 -9.10 10.80
N PHE A 112 0.22 -10.27 11.08
CA PHE A 112 0.98 -10.54 12.31
C PHE A 112 2.20 -9.59 12.44
N SER A 113 2.90 -9.34 11.35
CA SER A 113 4.08 -8.45 11.32
C SER A 113 3.73 -6.95 11.46
N ALA A 114 2.58 -6.53 10.92
CA ALA A 114 2.06 -5.16 11.11
C ALA A 114 1.81 -4.86 12.60
N ILE A 115 1.28 -5.83 13.34
CA ILE A 115 0.97 -5.72 14.77
C ILE A 115 2.24 -5.68 15.63
N PHE A 116 3.16 -6.63 15.46
CA PHE A 116 4.27 -6.83 16.40
C PHE A 116 5.62 -6.31 15.90
N PHE A 117 6.02 -6.66 14.67
CA PHE A 117 7.41 -6.49 14.25
C PHE A 117 7.71 -5.15 13.58
N THR A 118 6.73 -4.52 12.93
CA THR A 118 6.91 -3.31 12.11
C THR A 118 7.67 -2.18 12.81
N GLY A 119 7.15 -1.66 13.94
CA GLY A 119 7.83 -0.58 14.68
C GLY A 119 9.19 -1.01 15.21
N SER A 120 9.25 -2.19 15.83
CA SER A 120 10.46 -2.79 16.40
C SER A 120 11.60 -2.92 15.39
N ILE A 121 11.34 -3.40 14.17
CA ILE A 121 12.34 -3.56 13.11
C ILE A 121 12.82 -2.19 12.60
N ILE A 122 11.91 -1.22 12.45
CA ILE A 122 12.25 0.14 11.97
C ILE A 122 13.09 0.90 13.02
N ASP A 123 12.80 0.75 14.31
CA ASP A 123 13.59 1.33 15.41
C ASP A 123 14.99 0.71 15.55
N ILE A 124 15.16 -0.57 15.22
CA ILE A 124 16.47 -1.27 15.28
C ILE A 124 17.34 -0.93 14.07
N PHE A 125 16.83 -1.16 12.86
CA PHE A 125 17.60 -1.17 11.61
C PHE A 125 17.53 0.17 10.86
N GLY A 126 16.45 0.94 11.05
CA GLY A 126 16.18 2.16 10.30
C GLY A 126 15.71 1.91 8.86
N HIS A 127 14.96 2.88 8.34
CA HIS A 127 14.21 2.81 7.08
C HIS A 127 14.93 2.09 5.93
N LYS A 128 16.19 2.47 5.64
CA LYS A 128 16.97 1.89 4.52
C LYS A 128 17.20 0.40 4.68
N TRP A 129 17.66 -0.05 5.85
CA TRP A 129 17.97 -1.45 6.10
C TRP A 129 16.70 -2.30 6.24
N THR A 130 15.63 -1.77 6.85
CA THR A 130 14.33 -2.44 6.87
C THR A 130 13.80 -2.73 5.46
N MET A 131 13.90 -1.77 4.54
CA MET A 131 13.54 -2.00 3.13
C MET A 131 14.43 -3.06 2.47
N ILE A 132 15.75 -3.05 2.70
CA ILE A 132 16.66 -4.06 2.12
C ILE A 132 16.34 -5.47 2.65
N ILE A 133 16.07 -5.62 3.95
CA ILE A 133 15.71 -6.90 4.57
C ILE A 133 14.39 -7.44 3.99
N GLY A 134 13.39 -6.58 3.79
CA GLY A 134 12.15 -6.98 3.13
C GLY A 134 12.32 -7.34 1.65
N LEU A 135 13.11 -6.57 0.88
CA LEU A 135 13.44 -6.90 -0.51
C LEU A 135 14.17 -8.24 -0.63
N PHE A 136 15.04 -8.57 0.34
CA PHE A 136 15.69 -9.87 0.41
C PHE A 136 14.69 -11.01 0.68
N ALA A 137 13.66 -10.80 1.53
CA ALA A 137 12.59 -11.77 1.71
C ALA A 137 11.78 -12.00 0.41
N TYR A 138 11.43 -10.93 -0.33
CA TYR A 138 10.79 -11.04 -1.65
C TYR A 138 11.66 -11.79 -2.68
N LEU A 139 12.99 -11.58 -2.64
CA LEU A 139 13.94 -12.33 -3.46
C LEU A 139 13.94 -13.83 -3.09
N LEU A 140 13.95 -14.18 -1.80
CA LEU A 140 13.90 -15.59 -1.36
C LEU A 140 12.61 -16.30 -1.80
N TYR A 141 11.46 -15.62 -1.78
CA TYR A 141 10.20 -16.18 -2.31
C TYR A 141 10.23 -16.32 -3.84
N THR A 142 10.84 -15.36 -4.55
CA THR A 142 11.06 -15.47 -6.01
C THR A 142 11.96 -16.66 -6.34
N LEU A 143 13.02 -16.90 -5.55
CA LEU A 143 13.91 -18.05 -5.72
C LEU A 143 13.25 -19.38 -5.33
N ALA A 144 12.40 -19.42 -4.30
CA ALA A 144 11.64 -20.62 -3.94
C ALA A 144 10.69 -21.10 -5.05
N ASN A 145 10.20 -20.19 -5.90
CA ASN A 145 9.38 -20.53 -7.07
C ASN A 145 10.15 -21.28 -8.19
N PHE A 146 11.50 -21.32 -8.17
CA PHE A 146 12.26 -22.19 -9.08
C PHE A 146 11.98 -23.68 -8.81
N TYR A 147 11.75 -24.03 -7.54
CA TYR A 147 11.47 -25.39 -7.07
C TYR A 147 10.31 -25.36 -6.04
N PRO A 148 9.05 -25.23 -6.49
CA PRO A 148 7.89 -24.92 -5.66
C PRO A 148 7.40 -26.12 -4.82
N THR A 149 8.26 -26.64 -3.95
CA THR A 149 7.89 -27.60 -2.91
C THR A 149 7.13 -26.88 -1.77
N PRO A 150 6.22 -27.57 -1.04
CA PRO A 150 5.52 -26.95 0.09
C PRO A 150 6.48 -26.36 1.12
N ALA A 151 7.57 -27.06 1.44
CA ALA A 151 8.54 -26.62 2.45
C ALA A 151 9.23 -25.30 2.05
N LEU A 152 9.78 -25.20 0.82
CA LEU A 152 10.44 -23.96 0.37
C LEU A 152 9.44 -22.82 0.17
N LEU A 153 8.28 -23.08 -0.43
CA LEU A 153 7.33 -22.01 -0.74
C LEU A 153 6.62 -21.48 0.51
N TYR A 154 6.27 -22.33 1.49
CA TYR A 154 5.64 -21.88 2.73
C TYR A 154 6.62 -21.17 3.67
N THR A 155 7.88 -21.61 3.75
CA THR A 155 8.90 -20.93 4.59
C THR A 155 9.26 -19.55 4.02
N SER A 156 9.49 -19.46 2.71
CA SER A 156 9.74 -18.17 2.04
C SER A 156 8.53 -17.24 2.04
N ALA A 157 7.31 -17.77 1.90
CA ALA A 157 6.07 -17.01 2.12
C ALA A 157 5.98 -16.43 3.55
N GLY A 158 6.35 -17.23 4.56
CA GLY A 158 6.43 -16.76 5.95
C GLY A 158 7.45 -15.63 6.13
N LEU A 159 8.63 -15.73 5.50
CA LEU A 159 9.63 -14.65 5.48
C LEU A 159 9.11 -13.38 4.79
N VAL A 160 8.42 -13.50 3.66
CA VAL A 160 7.78 -12.34 3.00
C VAL A 160 6.71 -11.72 3.87
N GLY A 161 5.82 -12.51 4.49
CA GLY A 161 4.82 -11.99 5.41
C GLY A 161 5.45 -11.23 6.58
N LEU A 162 6.52 -11.77 7.18
CA LEU A 162 7.26 -11.09 8.24
C LEU A 162 8.00 -9.83 7.74
N GLY A 163 8.52 -9.81 6.52
CA GLY A 163 9.25 -8.68 5.94
C GLY A 163 8.39 -7.57 5.33
N ALA A 164 7.17 -7.87 4.87
CA ALA A 164 6.35 -6.97 4.06
C ALA A 164 5.85 -5.75 4.84
N ALA A 165 5.16 -5.93 5.97
CA ALA A 165 4.62 -4.80 6.74
C ALA A 165 5.71 -3.83 7.27
N PRO A 166 6.88 -4.31 7.77
CA PRO A 166 8.02 -3.45 8.07
C PRO A 166 8.54 -2.70 6.83
N LEU A 167 8.67 -3.37 5.67
CA LEU A 167 9.15 -2.76 4.43
C LEU A 167 8.24 -1.63 3.94
N TRP A 168 6.93 -1.86 3.87
CA TRP A 168 5.96 -0.85 3.42
C TRP A 168 5.87 0.32 4.39
N THR A 169 5.94 0.06 5.69
CA THR A 169 5.96 1.14 6.69
C THR A 169 7.28 1.93 6.65
N ALA A 170 8.41 1.26 6.41
CA ALA A 170 9.72 1.89 6.27
C ALA A 170 9.83 2.77 5.02
N GLU A 171 9.23 2.33 3.91
CA GLU A 171 9.04 3.13 2.69
C GLU A 171 8.19 4.37 2.99
N ALA A 172 6.97 4.18 3.49
CA ALA A 172 6.04 5.29 3.68
C ALA A 172 6.58 6.33 4.67
N LEU A 173 7.23 5.91 5.76
CA LEU A 173 7.91 6.82 6.68
C LEU A 173 9.10 7.54 6.02
N TYR A 174 9.82 6.89 5.11
CA TYR A 174 10.92 7.50 4.36
C TYR A 174 10.40 8.55 3.36
N VAL A 175 9.38 8.23 2.55
CA VAL A 175 8.73 9.15 1.60
C VAL A 175 8.12 10.36 2.33
N ASN A 176 7.38 10.13 3.42
CA ASN A 176 6.86 11.19 4.29
C ASN A 176 7.98 12.10 4.82
N ARG A 177 9.11 11.52 5.26
CA ARG A 177 10.22 12.29 5.82
C ARG A 177 10.98 13.11 4.79
N ILE A 178 11.19 12.61 3.56
CA ILE A 178 11.78 13.43 2.48
C ILE A 178 10.80 14.49 1.95
N GLY A 179 9.48 14.23 1.98
CA GLY A 179 8.44 15.23 1.70
C GLY A 179 8.39 16.35 2.75
N ARG A 180 8.58 16.02 4.04
CA ARG A 180 8.74 17.04 5.11
C ARG A 180 10.02 17.87 4.93
N TYR A 181 11.15 17.26 4.55
CA TYR A 181 12.35 18.01 4.21
C TYR A 181 12.15 18.91 2.97
N HIS A 182 11.36 18.49 1.97
CA HIS A 182 10.97 19.35 0.84
C HIS A 182 10.16 20.58 1.30
N ALA A 183 9.15 20.36 2.14
CA ALA A 183 8.31 21.42 2.70
C ALA A 183 9.14 22.47 3.47
N GLN A 184 10.13 22.03 4.26
CA GLN A 184 11.05 22.93 4.97
C GLN A 184 11.89 23.79 4.02
N HIS A 185 12.46 23.21 2.95
CA HIS A 185 13.19 23.97 1.92
C HIS A 185 12.30 24.96 1.15
N LYS A 186 11.02 24.62 0.92
CA LYS A 186 10.07 25.45 0.18
C LYS A 186 9.26 26.42 1.06
N ARG A 187 9.37 26.34 2.39
CA ARG A 187 8.51 27.04 3.38
C ARG A 187 7.01 26.82 3.11
N GLN A 188 6.64 25.58 2.77
CA GLN A 188 5.28 25.16 2.47
C GLN A 188 4.71 24.25 3.56
N LEU A 189 3.39 24.01 3.52
CA LEU A 189 2.76 23.01 4.38
C LEU A 189 3.36 21.62 4.15
N ALA A 190 3.65 20.92 5.25
CA ALA A 190 4.23 19.59 5.24
C ALA A 190 3.35 18.59 4.47
N GLU A 191 2.04 18.65 4.70
CA GLU A 191 1.04 17.76 4.12
C GLU A 191 1.00 17.87 2.59
N THR A 192 0.96 19.09 2.02
CA THR A 192 0.98 19.31 0.57
C THR A 192 2.21 18.68 -0.09
N SER A 193 3.40 18.83 0.51
CA SER A 193 4.63 18.21 -0.01
C SER A 193 4.64 16.69 0.16
N VAL A 194 4.13 16.17 1.27
CA VAL A 194 4.04 14.72 1.52
C VAL A 194 3.07 14.05 0.55
N THR A 195 1.89 14.61 0.34
CA THR A 195 0.88 14.12 -0.61
C THR A 195 1.40 14.16 -2.05
N LEU A 196 2.11 15.22 -2.46
CA LEU A 196 2.77 15.28 -3.77
C LEU A 196 3.81 14.16 -3.94
N PHE A 197 4.63 13.91 -2.92
CA PHE A 197 5.67 12.88 -2.96
C PHE A 197 5.09 11.47 -3.02
N PHE A 198 4.03 11.18 -2.25
CA PHE A 198 3.29 9.92 -2.36
C PHE A 198 2.58 9.78 -3.70
N GLY A 199 2.01 10.86 -4.26
CA GLY A 199 1.41 10.85 -5.60
C GLY A 199 2.41 10.42 -6.66
N ILE A 200 3.60 11.04 -6.70
CA ILE A 200 4.70 10.67 -7.61
C ILE A 200 5.12 9.22 -7.39
N PHE A 201 5.28 8.78 -6.15
CA PHE A 201 5.65 7.40 -5.82
C PHE A 201 4.61 6.38 -6.32
N SER A 202 3.32 6.63 -6.07
CA SER A 202 2.20 5.79 -6.52
C SER A 202 2.05 5.76 -8.05
N THR A 203 2.28 6.86 -8.77
CA THR A 203 2.27 6.86 -10.24
C THR A 203 3.33 5.91 -10.81
N PHE A 204 4.54 5.88 -10.26
CA PHE A 204 5.58 4.93 -10.67
C PHE A 204 5.17 3.48 -10.38
N GLN A 205 4.70 3.19 -9.16
CA GLN A 205 4.23 1.86 -8.77
C GLN A 205 3.10 1.33 -9.66
N GLY A 206 2.15 2.19 -10.06
CA GLY A 206 1.02 1.82 -10.92
C GLY A 206 1.44 1.25 -12.28
N THR A 207 2.64 1.56 -12.77
CA THR A 207 3.16 0.98 -14.02
C THR A 207 3.66 -0.46 -13.87
N SER A 208 3.95 -0.93 -12.65
CA SER A 208 4.60 -2.23 -12.41
C SER A 208 3.84 -3.43 -12.99
N ALA A 209 2.51 -3.44 -12.85
CA ALA A 209 1.65 -4.50 -13.39
C ALA A 209 1.69 -4.57 -14.93
N VAL A 210 1.88 -3.43 -15.62
CA VAL A 210 2.01 -3.39 -17.09
C VAL A 210 3.29 -4.11 -17.52
N TRP A 211 4.42 -3.77 -16.90
CA TRP A 211 5.71 -4.42 -17.18
C TRP A 211 5.69 -5.91 -16.81
N GLY A 212 5.06 -6.26 -15.69
CA GLY A 212 4.97 -7.63 -15.20
C GLY A 212 4.15 -8.55 -16.11
N ASN A 213 2.97 -8.09 -16.51
CA ASN A 213 2.12 -8.79 -17.46
C ASN A 213 2.76 -8.90 -18.85
N LEU A 214 3.49 -7.86 -19.30
CA LEU A 214 4.21 -7.88 -20.58
C LEU A 214 5.34 -8.92 -20.60
N ILE A 215 6.13 -9.02 -19.53
CA ILE A 215 7.15 -10.08 -19.37
C ILE A 215 6.47 -11.45 -19.38
N SER A 216 5.41 -11.63 -18.58
CA SER A 216 4.68 -12.90 -18.47
C SER A 216 4.12 -13.34 -19.84
N TYR A 217 3.56 -12.41 -20.62
CA TYR A 217 3.06 -12.67 -21.97
C TYR A 217 4.18 -13.13 -22.92
N PHE A 218 5.29 -12.38 -23.04
CA PHE A 218 6.36 -12.73 -23.97
C PHE A 218 7.11 -14.04 -23.64
N VAL A 219 7.05 -14.49 -22.38
CA VAL A 219 7.62 -15.79 -21.98
C VAL A 219 6.63 -16.92 -22.22
N LEU A 220 5.39 -16.79 -21.75
CA LEU A 220 4.40 -17.89 -21.82
C LEU A 220 3.84 -18.11 -23.23
N ASN A 221 3.73 -17.05 -24.05
CA ASN A 221 3.23 -17.12 -25.43
C ASN A 221 4.21 -17.79 -26.42
N GLN A 222 5.36 -18.30 -25.95
CA GLN A 222 6.27 -19.14 -26.75
C GLN A 222 5.72 -20.57 -26.92
N SER A 223 4.85 -21.01 -26.01
CA SER A 223 4.07 -22.25 -26.15
C SER A 223 2.88 -22.01 -27.10
N ASN A 224 3.05 -22.34 -28.38
CA ASN A 224 2.02 -22.23 -29.43
C ASN A 224 0.86 -23.23 -29.24
N ASN A 225 0.04 -23.04 -28.20
CA ASN A 225 -1.18 -23.80 -27.93
C ASN A 225 -2.43 -22.90 -28.12
N PRO A 226 -2.94 -22.74 -29.35
CA PRO A 226 -4.15 -21.96 -29.62
C PRO A 226 -5.41 -22.73 -29.21
N GLN A 227 -5.64 -22.88 -27.90
CA GLN A 227 -6.89 -23.41 -27.38
C GLN A 227 -8.04 -22.44 -27.65
N LYS A 228 -8.83 -22.73 -28.71
CA LYS A 228 -10.11 -22.06 -28.97
C LYS A 228 -11.17 -22.51 -27.95
N VAL A 229 -11.05 -22.02 -26.72
CA VAL A 229 -12.14 -22.02 -25.73
C VAL A 229 -12.99 -20.77 -25.96
N ASN A 230 -14.31 -20.87 -25.84
CA ASN A 230 -15.18 -19.69 -25.90
C ASN A 230 -14.93 -18.80 -24.67
N CYS A 231 -14.30 -17.65 -24.87
CA CYS A 231 -14.03 -16.68 -23.81
C CYS A 231 -15.15 -15.62 -23.66
N GLY A 232 -15.18 -14.92 -22.52
CA GLY A 232 -16.13 -13.82 -22.28
C GLY A 232 -17.57 -14.30 -22.10
N ILE A 233 -18.53 -13.57 -22.67
CA ILE A 233 -19.98 -13.82 -22.48
C ILE A 233 -20.47 -15.20 -22.98
N TYR A 234 -19.66 -15.89 -23.79
CA TYR A 234 -19.94 -17.22 -24.32
C TYR A 234 -19.23 -18.36 -23.56
N PHE A 235 -18.56 -18.06 -22.45
CA PHE A 235 -17.96 -19.07 -21.57
C PHE A 235 -19.03 -19.70 -20.65
N ASP A 236 -19.52 -20.89 -21.00
CA ASP A 236 -20.31 -21.72 -20.07
C ASP A 236 -19.40 -22.75 -19.38
N PRO A 237 -19.13 -22.62 -18.06
CA PRO A 237 -18.29 -23.55 -17.30
C PRO A 237 -18.86 -24.99 -17.24
N LYS A 238 -20.09 -25.24 -17.68
CA LYS A 238 -20.66 -26.59 -17.81
C LYS A 238 -20.34 -27.26 -19.16
N THR A 239 -19.98 -26.48 -20.18
CA THR A 239 -19.64 -27.01 -21.53
C THR A 239 -18.18 -27.39 -21.67
N VAL A 240 -17.32 -26.85 -20.80
CA VAL A 240 -15.91 -27.24 -20.68
C VAL A 240 -15.86 -28.67 -20.14
N LYS A 241 -15.71 -29.65 -21.03
CA LYS A 241 -15.26 -30.99 -20.64
C LYS A 241 -13.96 -30.84 -19.84
N PRO A 242 -13.76 -31.58 -18.75
CA PRO A 242 -12.45 -31.64 -18.12
C PRO A 242 -11.45 -32.05 -19.20
N MET A 243 -10.44 -31.22 -19.42
CA MET A 243 -9.42 -31.49 -20.43
C MET A 243 -8.75 -32.82 -20.04
N ASN A 244 -8.66 -33.75 -20.99
CA ASN A 244 -7.97 -35.02 -20.76
C ASN A 244 -6.47 -34.72 -20.64
N HIS A 245 -6.03 -34.39 -19.43
CA HIS A 245 -4.64 -34.07 -19.07
C HIS A 245 -3.78 -35.35 -19.05
N SER A 246 -3.66 -35.99 -20.22
CA SER A 246 -2.71 -37.06 -20.51
C SER A 246 -1.31 -36.51 -20.87
N GLY A 247 -1.14 -35.18 -20.86
CA GLY A 247 0.13 -34.48 -20.75
C GLY A 247 0.10 -33.60 -19.49
N GLY A 248 1.24 -33.44 -18.82
CA GLY A 248 1.32 -32.78 -17.52
C GLY A 248 0.99 -31.29 -17.55
N ASN A 249 0.42 -30.78 -16.45
CA ASN A 249 0.19 -29.35 -16.22
C ASN A 249 1.43 -28.60 -15.73
N ASP A 250 2.59 -29.26 -15.71
CA ASP A 250 3.86 -28.63 -15.42
C ASP A 250 4.29 -27.82 -16.66
N VAL A 251 4.23 -26.49 -16.54
CA VAL A 251 4.84 -25.58 -17.53
C VAL A 251 6.29 -25.97 -17.70
N ASP A 252 6.71 -26.10 -18.97
CA ASP A 252 8.06 -26.51 -19.38
C ASP A 252 9.14 -25.89 -18.49
N GLU A 253 10.09 -26.74 -18.04
CA GLU A 253 11.07 -26.34 -17.03
C GLU A 253 11.93 -25.17 -17.51
N ALA A 254 12.32 -25.14 -18.80
CA ALA A 254 13.09 -24.01 -19.34
C ALA A 254 12.28 -22.71 -19.32
N THR A 255 10.99 -22.77 -19.65
CA THR A 255 10.04 -21.65 -19.53
C THR A 255 9.90 -21.20 -18.07
N ARG A 256 9.82 -22.13 -17.10
CA ARG A 256 9.76 -21.82 -15.64
C ARG A 256 11.05 -21.13 -15.17
N TYR A 257 12.22 -21.67 -15.51
CA TYR A 257 13.50 -21.10 -15.12
C TYR A 257 13.77 -19.74 -15.77
N LEU A 258 13.37 -19.54 -17.03
CA LEU A 258 13.51 -18.26 -17.72
C LEU A 258 12.61 -17.18 -17.08
N LEU A 259 11.37 -17.51 -16.74
CA LEU A 259 10.41 -16.58 -16.12
C LEU A 259 10.87 -16.11 -14.73
N PHE A 260 11.17 -17.04 -13.82
CA PHE A 260 11.68 -16.68 -12.49
C PHE A 260 13.13 -16.17 -12.52
N GLY A 261 13.92 -16.50 -13.55
CA GLY A 261 15.21 -15.89 -13.84
C GLY A 261 15.10 -14.39 -14.09
N ILE A 262 14.17 -13.96 -14.97
CA ILE A 262 13.91 -12.54 -15.22
C ILE A 262 13.42 -11.83 -13.94
N PHE A 263 12.45 -12.40 -13.23
CA PHE A 263 11.90 -11.77 -12.02
C PHE A 263 12.90 -11.70 -10.85
N SER A 264 13.74 -12.71 -10.66
CA SER A 264 14.82 -12.65 -9.66
C SER A 264 15.89 -11.63 -10.04
N GLY A 265 16.29 -11.54 -11.31
CA GLY A 265 17.20 -10.50 -11.81
C GLY A 265 16.68 -9.08 -11.58
N ILE A 266 15.41 -8.82 -11.88
CA ILE A 266 14.76 -7.52 -11.62
C ILE A 266 14.70 -7.21 -10.11
N THR A 267 14.45 -8.21 -9.27
CA THR A 267 14.41 -8.05 -7.81
C THR A 267 15.81 -7.78 -7.22
N VAL A 268 16.84 -8.44 -7.73
CA VAL A 268 18.24 -8.14 -7.37
C VAL A 268 18.62 -6.71 -7.81
N LEU A 269 18.25 -6.29 -9.03
CA LEU A 269 18.48 -4.93 -9.51
C LEU A 269 17.81 -3.87 -8.61
N SER A 270 16.57 -4.10 -8.19
CA SER A 270 15.86 -3.28 -7.20
C SER A 270 16.65 -3.15 -5.89
N MET A 271 17.06 -4.29 -5.31
CA MET A 271 17.79 -4.34 -4.05
C MET A 271 19.15 -3.65 -4.13
N VAL A 272 19.90 -3.84 -5.22
CA VAL A 272 21.20 -3.18 -5.47
C VAL A 272 21.03 -1.66 -5.67
N LEU A 273 20.02 -1.23 -6.43
CA LEU A 273 19.72 0.18 -6.66
C LEU A 273 19.36 0.90 -5.35
N LEU A 274 18.55 0.27 -4.48
CA LEU A 274 18.23 0.80 -3.16
C LEU A 274 19.45 0.77 -2.22
N PHE A 275 20.22 -0.33 -2.19
CA PHE A 275 21.43 -0.44 -1.38
C PHE A 275 22.50 0.60 -1.73
N LEU A 276 22.79 0.82 -3.01
CA LEU A 276 23.82 1.76 -3.45
C LEU A 276 23.32 3.22 -3.46
N MET A 277 22.14 3.48 -4.02
CA MET A 277 21.71 4.85 -4.32
C MET A 277 20.89 5.51 -3.22
N LEU A 278 20.21 4.78 -2.34
CA LEU A 278 19.38 5.40 -1.30
C LEU A 278 20.24 5.94 -0.14
N ASN A 279 20.03 7.21 0.24
CA ASN A 279 20.72 7.80 1.39
C ASN A 279 20.12 7.29 2.71
N HIS A 280 20.95 7.05 3.72
CA HIS A 280 20.46 6.66 5.05
C HIS A 280 19.90 7.87 5.81
N ILE A 281 18.65 7.79 6.29
CA ILE A 281 18.07 8.78 7.22
C ILE A 281 18.26 8.27 8.66
N GLN A 282 19.00 9.03 9.46
CA GLN A 282 19.13 8.76 10.91
C GLN A 282 17.79 9.01 11.62
N LEU A 283 17.36 8.06 12.46
CA LEU A 283 16.25 8.27 13.38
C LEU A 283 16.73 9.11 14.56
N ALA A 284 15.94 10.10 14.96
CA ALA A 284 16.33 11.07 15.99
C ALA A 284 16.24 10.52 17.43
N LYS A 285 15.63 9.34 17.61
CA LYS A 285 15.53 8.64 18.89
C LYS A 285 15.38 7.14 18.60
N LYS A 286 16.20 6.30 19.23
CA LYS A 286 16.06 4.84 19.16
C LYS A 286 15.14 4.39 20.30
N GLN A 287 13.91 3.98 20.00
CA GLN A 287 13.01 3.46 21.04
C GLN A 287 13.35 2.00 21.40
N SER A 288 12.98 1.61 22.62
CA SER A 288 13.11 0.23 23.07
C SER A 288 12.04 -0.64 22.40
N ILE A 289 12.39 -1.86 22.01
CA ILE A 289 11.50 -2.86 21.39
C ILE A 289 10.21 -3.01 22.19
N ARG A 290 10.31 -3.14 23.53
CA ARG A 290 9.15 -3.26 24.43
C ARG A 290 8.21 -2.04 24.39
N GLN A 291 8.74 -0.87 24.06
CA GLN A 291 8.00 0.38 23.97
C GLN A 291 7.33 0.55 22.60
N SER A 292 8.00 0.13 21.52
CA SER A 292 7.44 0.08 20.16
C SER A 292 6.29 -0.95 20.09
N MET A 293 6.53 -2.17 20.60
CA MET A 293 5.52 -3.23 20.76
C MET A 293 4.27 -2.75 21.52
N LYS A 294 4.46 -2.09 22.68
CA LYS A 294 3.34 -1.52 23.44
C LYS A 294 2.55 -0.53 22.59
N LYS A 295 3.21 0.45 21.97
CA LYS A 295 2.56 1.47 21.16
C LYS A 295 1.71 0.88 20.02
N SER A 296 2.17 -0.17 19.33
CA SER A 296 1.36 -0.85 18.32
C SER A 296 0.11 -1.51 18.91
N VAL A 297 0.26 -2.23 20.04
CA VAL A 297 -0.86 -2.87 20.74
C VAL A 297 -1.84 -1.84 21.30
N ASP A 298 -1.35 -0.73 21.87
CA ASP A 298 -2.16 0.37 22.40
C ASP A 298 -3.00 1.04 21.29
N VAL A 299 -2.44 1.19 20.08
CA VAL A 299 -3.17 1.70 18.89
C VAL A 299 -4.24 0.70 18.44
N LEU A 300 -3.96 -0.59 18.41
CA LEU A 300 -4.93 -1.62 18.02
C LEU A 300 -6.06 -1.74 19.04
N LEU A 301 -5.75 -1.71 20.34
CA LEU A 301 -6.75 -1.65 21.41
C LEU A 301 -7.60 -0.37 21.30
N SER A 302 -7.00 0.76 20.93
CA SER A 302 -7.74 2.01 20.69
C SER A 302 -8.69 1.93 19.50
N MET A 303 -8.29 1.25 18.41
CA MET A 303 -9.17 0.97 17.27
C MET A 303 -10.30 0.00 17.64
N ILE A 304 -10.00 -1.09 18.33
CA ILE A 304 -11.00 -2.09 18.79
C ILE A 304 -12.00 -1.47 19.77
N GLN A 305 -11.58 -0.49 20.59
CA GLN A 305 -12.45 0.24 21.51
C GLN A 305 -13.38 1.26 20.83
N CYS A 306 -13.24 1.53 19.52
CA CYS A 306 -14.15 2.36 18.71
C CYS A 306 -14.64 3.65 19.39
N LYS A 307 -13.76 4.37 20.11
CA LYS A 307 -14.14 5.48 21.00
C LYS A 307 -14.74 6.69 20.29
N HIS A 308 -14.58 6.80 18.98
CA HIS A 308 -15.12 7.89 18.17
C HIS A 308 -15.95 7.32 17.02
N ILE A 309 -17.12 7.90 16.77
CA ILE A 309 -18.04 7.48 15.70
C ILE A 309 -17.36 7.53 14.32
N ASP A 310 -16.46 8.48 14.10
CA ASP A 310 -15.70 8.64 12.85
C ASP A 310 -14.80 7.42 12.55
N GLN A 311 -14.31 6.73 13.60
CA GLN A 311 -13.53 5.49 13.45
C GLN A 311 -14.42 4.32 13.00
N ILE A 312 -15.69 4.29 13.43
CA ILE A 312 -16.66 3.26 13.05
C ILE A 312 -17.00 3.40 11.56
N PHE A 313 -17.20 4.62 11.05
CA PHE A 313 -17.41 4.86 9.61
C PHE A 313 -16.20 4.48 8.75
N LEU A 314 -14.99 4.50 9.30
CA LEU A 314 -13.77 4.11 8.59
C LEU A 314 -13.68 2.60 8.33
N ILE A 315 -14.39 1.77 9.10
CA ILE A 315 -14.38 0.30 8.96
C ILE A 315 -15.12 -0.15 7.68
N PRO A 316 -16.38 0.26 7.39
CA PRO A 316 -17.03 -0.03 6.11
C PRO A 316 -16.24 0.48 4.90
N ILE A 317 -15.62 1.66 5.00
CA ILE A 317 -14.83 2.26 3.90
C ILE A 317 -13.57 1.44 3.61
N THR A 318 -12.85 0.99 4.64
CA THR A 318 -11.66 0.14 4.47
C THR A 318 -12.01 -1.28 4.01
N ILE A 319 -13.12 -1.85 4.47
CA ILE A 319 -13.64 -3.12 3.92
C ILE A 319 -14.02 -2.96 2.44
N TRP A 320 -14.69 -1.86 2.07
CA TRP A 320 -15.08 -1.61 0.68
C TRP A 320 -13.87 -1.45 -0.25
N THR A 321 -12.83 -0.69 0.14
CA THR A 321 -11.62 -0.55 -0.69
C THR A 321 -10.80 -1.83 -0.78
N LEU A 322 -10.79 -2.66 0.28
CA LEU A 322 -10.22 -4.02 0.25
C LEU A 322 -11.00 -4.93 -0.73
N VAL A 323 -12.34 -4.93 -0.67
CA VAL A 323 -13.19 -5.71 -1.58
C VAL A 323 -13.01 -5.25 -3.03
N GLN A 324 -13.02 -3.94 -3.29
CA GLN A 324 -12.78 -3.39 -4.63
C GLN A 324 -11.41 -3.81 -5.18
N SER A 325 -10.35 -3.69 -4.37
CA SER A 325 -8.99 -4.01 -4.80
C SER A 325 -8.81 -5.51 -5.05
N THR A 326 -9.30 -6.36 -4.14
CA THR A 326 -9.22 -7.83 -4.31
C THR A 326 -10.08 -8.36 -5.45
N PHE A 327 -11.29 -7.82 -5.63
CA PHE A 327 -12.17 -8.19 -6.74
C PHE A 327 -11.55 -7.84 -8.11
N LEU A 328 -11.03 -6.63 -8.26
CA LEU A 328 -10.36 -6.21 -9.49
C LEU A 328 -9.14 -7.09 -9.79
N THR A 329 -8.29 -7.39 -8.80
CA THR A 329 -7.14 -8.28 -8.99
C THR A 329 -7.55 -9.72 -9.32
N ALA A 330 -8.61 -10.24 -8.71
CA ALA A 330 -9.04 -11.63 -8.88
C ALA A 330 -9.78 -11.89 -10.21
N GLN A 331 -10.41 -10.89 -10.83
CA GLN A 331 -11.07 -11.09 -12.13
C GLN A 331 -10.09 -11.16 -13.32
N PHE A 332 -8.88 -10.61 -13.20
CA PHE A 332 -7.86 -10.67 -14.27
C PHE A 332 -7.16 -12.03 -14.41
N THR A 333 -7.35 -12.97 -13.48
CA THR A 333 -6.57 -14.24 -13.40
C THR A 333 -7.37 -15.52 -13.61
N ARG A 334 -8.63 -15.43 -14.03
CA ARG A 334 -9.36 -16.59 -14.61
C ARG A 334 -9.21 -16.60 -16.13
N VAL A 335 -8.26 -17.42 -16.58
CA VAL A 335 -8.15 -17.96 -17.94
C VAL A 335 -8.67 -19.39 -17.92
#